data_AF-A0ABC8QJ77-F1
#
_entry.id   AF-A0ABC8QJ77-F1
#
_cell.length_a   1.000
_cell.length_b   1.000
_cell.length_c   1.000
_cell.angle_alpha   90.00
_cell.angle_beta   90.00
_cell.angle_gamma   90.00
#
_symmetry.space_group_name_H-M   'P 1'
#
loop_
_entity.id
_entity.type
_entity.pdbx_description
1 polymer ?
#
loop_
_entity_poly.entity_id
_entity_poly.type
_entity_poly.pdbx_seq_one_letter_code
_entity_poly.pdbx_strand_id
1 'polypeptide(L)' 'MDAHYYARLSADSIRSLALQGGVFSAHEAEAFMQRPYAADALQLRRWDDLAKVAGQRTPDLAHFLATAARVSVAA' A
#
# COMPACT_ATOMS: atom_id res chain seq x y z
N MET A 1 -0.93 -12.71 11.31
CA MET A 1 -1.40 -12.39 9.95
C MET A 1 -2.90 -12.56 9.95
N ASP A 2 -3.69 -11.61 9.47
CA ASP A 2 -5.09 -11.91 9.17
C ASP A 2 -5.07 -12.98 8.06
N ALA A 3 -5.48 -14.20 8.38
CA ALA A 3 -5.48 -15.33 7.45
C ALA A 3 -6.29 -15.02 6.18
N HIS A 4 -7.16 -14.01 6.22
CA HIS A 4 -7.99 -13.57 5.11
C HIS A 4 -7.34 -12.53 4.20
N TYR A 5 -6.19 -11.94 4.56
CA TYR A 5 -5.60 -10.88 3.74
C TYR A 5 -5.06 -11.42 2.39
N TYR A 6 -4.37 -12.56 2.41
CA TYR A 6 -3.86 -13.19 1.18
C TYR A 6 -4.99 -13.49 0.19
N ALA A 7 -6.14 -13.97 0.70
CA ALA A 7 -7.31 -14.29 -0.10
C ALA A 7 -7.98 -13.06 -0.76
N ARG A 8 -7.65 -11.83 -0.31
CA ARG A 8 -8.19 -10.58 -0.84
C ARG A 8 -7.30 -9.93 -1.90
N LEU A 9 -6.11 -10.47 -2.15
CA LEU A 9 -5.22 -9.95 -3.18
C LEU A 9 -5.79 -10.24 -4.57
N SER A 10 -5.66 -9.28 -5.49
CA SER A 10 -5.96 -9.56 -6.90
C SER A 10 -4.92 -10.53 -7.48
N ALA A 11 -5.27 -11.20 -8.58
CA ALA A 11 -4.36 -12.12 -9.28
C ALA A 11 -3.01 -11.46 -9.63
N ASP A 12 -3.04 -10.19 -10.03
CA ASP A 12 -1.84 -9.41 -10.34
C ASP A 12 -0.96 -9.17 -9.11
N SER A 13 -1.57 -8.87 -7.96
CA SER A 13 -0.86 -8.67 -6.70
C SER A 13 -0.22 -9.97 -6.20
N ILE A 14 -0.84 -11.14 -6.43
CA ILE A 14 -0.25 -12.45 -6.10
C ILE A 14 0.97 -12.73 -7.00
N ARG A 15 0.85 -12.47 -8.30
CA ARG A 15 1.94 -12.67 -9.25
C ARG A 15 3.13 -11.76 -8.93
N SER A 16 2.91 -10.47 -8.66
CA SER A 16 3.99 -9.56 -8.28
C SER A 16 4.62 -9.95 -6.95
N LEU A 17 3.83 -10.42 -5.97
CA LEU A 17 4.35 -10.85 -4.67
C LEU A 17 5.37 -11.99 -4.82
N ALA A 18 5.11 -12.97 -5.68
CA ALA A 18 6.05 -14.05 -5.95
C ALA A 18 7.38 -13.53 -6.52
N LEU A 19 7.33 -12.54 -7.42
CA LEU A 19 8.53 -11.90 -7.99
C LEU A 19 9.27 -10.99 -7.00
N GLN A 20 8.58 -10.51 -5.97
CA GLN A 20 9.11 -9.61 -4.93
C GLN A 20 9.77 -10.34 -3.76
N GLY A 21 9.85 -11.68 -3.80
CA GLY A 21 10.43 -12.49 -2.73
C GLY A 21 9.41 -13.17 -1.81
N GLY A 22 8.11 -13.04 -2.10
CA GLY A 22 7.06 -13.75 -1.36
C GLY A 22 6.62 -13.06 -0.07
N VAL A 23 5.88 -13.80 0.75
CA VAL A 23 5.41 -13.32 2.05
C VAL A 23 6.58 -13.27 3.01
N PHE A 24 6.73 -12.15 3.72
CA PHE A 24 7.69 -12.04 4.82
C PHE A 24 7.53 -13.18 5.83
N SER A 25 8.66 -13.69 6.29
CA SER A 25 8.75 -14.49 7.50
C SER A 25 8.30 -13.68 8.74
N ALA A 26 8.06 -14.36 9.85
CA ALA A 26 7.70 -13.70 11.11
C ALA A 26 8.76 -12.66 11.54
N HIS A 27 10.04 -13.00 11.38
CA HIS A 27 11.15 -12.11 11.72
C HIS A 27 11.21 -10.88 10.79
N GLU A 28 11.03 -11.06 9.48
CA GLU A 28 10.99 -9.93 8.54
C GLU A 28 9.77 -9.02 8.78
N ALA A 29 8.63 -9.60 9.15
CA ALA A 29 7.44 -8.83 9.51
C ALA A 29 7.68 -8.00 10.79
N GLU A 30 8.31 -8.58 11.80
CA GLU A 30 8.69 -7.86 13.02
C GLU A 30 9.69 -6.74 12.72
N ALA A 31 10.75 -7.05 11.97
CA ALA A 31 11.74 -6.06 11.54
C ALA A 31 11.10 -4.92 10.72
N PHE A 32 10.14 -5.22 9.85
CA PHE A 32 9.38 -4.22 9.12
C PHE A 32 8.58 -3.31 10.05
N MET A 33 7.92 -3.87 11.06
CA MET A 33 7.12 -3.10 12.02
C MET A 33 7.96 -2.14 12.89
N GLN A 34 9.26 -2.39 13.03
CA GLN A 34 10.19 -1.47 13.71
C GLN A 34 10.63 -0.27 12.86
N ARG A 35 10.30 -0.24 11.56
CA ARG A 35 10.66 0.87 10.69
C ARG A 35 9.80 2.10 10.98
N PRO A 36 10.36 3.33 10.86
CA PRO A 36 9.56 4.54 10.88
C PRO A 36 8.40 4.46 9.88
N TYR A 37 7.21 4.88 10.31
CA TYR A 37 5.99 4.90 9.49
C TYR A 37 5.49 3.53 9.00
N ALA A 38 5.92 2.41 9.60
CA ALA A 38 5.48 1.07 9.19
C ALA A 38 3.94 0.91 9.21
N ALA A 39 3.28 1.45 10.24
CA ALA A 39 1.82 1.44 10.33
C ALA A 39 1.15 2.23 9.19
N ASP A 40 1.69 3.40 8.85
CA ASP A 40 1.19 4.23 7.74
C ASP A 40 1.41 3.54 6.40
N ALA A 41 2.55 2.87 6.22
CA ALA A 41 2.84 2.09 5.01
C ALA A 41 1.84 0.93 4.84
N LEU A 42 1.46 0.24 5.92
CA LEU A 42 0.41 -0.79 5.87
C LEU A 42 -0.95 -0.21 5.52
N GLN A 43 -1.27 0.99 6.04
CA GLN A 43 -2.52 1.67 5.72
C GLN A 43 -2.57 2.09 4.25
N LEU A 44 -1.48 2.63 3.71
CA LEU A 44 -1.34 2.98 2.31
C LEU A 44 -1.51 1.74 1.41
N ARG A 45 -0.91 0.60 1.79
CA ARG A 45 -1.08 -0.66 1.05
C ARG A 45 -2.53 -1.13 1.00
N ARG A 46 -3.29 -0.96 2.09
CA ARG A 46 -4.72 -1.29 2.09
C ARG A 46 -5.51 -0.40 1.11
N TRP A 47 -5.16 0.88 1.00
CA TRP A 47 -5.79 1.77 0.02
C TRP A 47 -5.48 1.34 -1.41
N ASP A 48 -4.23 0.98 -1.70
CA ASP A 48 -3.80 0.47 -3.01
C ASP A 48 -4.57 -0.80 -3.42
N ASP A 49 -4.71 -1.77 -2.50
CA ASP A 49 -5.47 -2.99 -2.81
C ASP A 49 -6.96 -2.69 -3.12
N LEU A 50 -7.54 -1.65 -2.53
CA LEU A 50 -8.93 -1.22 -2.72
C LEU A 50 -9.13 -0.33 -3.97
N ALA A 51 -8.09 0.32 -4.48
CA ALA A 51 -8.14 1.30 -5.56
C ALA A 51 -8.29 0.67 -6.96
N LYS A 52 -9.13 -0.37 -7.08
CA LYS A 52 -9.31 -1.19 -8.30
C LYS A 52 -10.74 -1.15 -8.85
N VAL A 53 -11.54 -0.17 -8.43
CA VAL A 53 -12.93 0.01 -8.89
C VAL A 53 -12.96 0.85 -10.16
N ALA A 54 -13.20 0.21 -11.30
CA ALA A 54 -13.31 0.89 -12.59
C ALA A 54 -14.44 1.93 -12.57
N GLY A 55 -14.17 3.13 -13.07
CA GLY A 55 -15.15 4.22 -13.13
C GLY A 55 -15.48 4.88 -11.80
N GLN A 56 -14.78 4.53 -10.71
CA GLN A 56 -14.93 5.22 -9.43
C GLN A 56 -14.61 6.71 -9.60
N ARG A 57 -15.56 7.58 -9.22
CA ARG A 57 -15.35 9.02 -9.25
C ARG A 57 -14.38 9.42 -8.12
N THR A 58 -13.33 10.12 -8.49
CA THR A 58 -12.38 10.76 -7.57
C THR A 58 -12.32 12.26 -7.85
N PRO A 59 -11.80 13.08 -6.93
CA PRO A 59 -11.31 14.40 -7.28
C PRO A 59 -10.32 14.34 -8.46
N ASP A 60 -10.14 15.48 -9.13
CA ASP A 60 -9.16 15.61 -10.20
C ASP A 60 -7.72 15.67 -9.66
N LEU A 61 -6.75 15.68 -10.58
CA LEU A 61 -5.34 15.75 -10.21
C LEU A 61 -5.00 17.05 -9.45
N ALA A 62 -5.61 18.18 -9.81
CA ALA A 62 -5.34 19.47 -9.19
C ALA A 62 -5.67 19.47 -7.69
N HIS A 63 -6.76 18.81 -7.29
CA HIS A 63 -7.11 18.60 -5.89
C HIS A 63 -5.96 17.93 -5.10
N PHE A 64 -5.37 16.87 -5.66
CA PHE A 64 -4.29 16.13 -4.98
C PHE A 64 -2.95 16.88 -5.01
N LEU A 65 -2.67 17.62 -6.08
CA LEU A 65 -1.46 18.45 -6.18
C LEU A 65 -1.42 19.55 -5.12
N ALA A 66 -2.57 20.14 -4.77
CA ALA A 66 -2.65 21.11 -3.68
C ALA A 66 -2.25 20.51 -2.33
N THR A 67 -2.65 19.27 -2.07
CA THR A 67 -2.22 18.52 -0.86
C THR A 67 -0.73 18.20 -0.91
N ALA A 68 -0.23 17.71 -2.05
CA ALA A 68 1.18 17.38 -2.22
C ALA A 68 2.08 18.61 -2.03
N ALA A 69 1.70 19.78 -2.55
CA ALA A 69 2.43 21.03 -2.40
C ALA A 69 2.53 21.49 -0.92
N ARG A 70 1.53 21.18 -0.08
CA ARG A 70 1.57 21.53 1.35
C ARG A 70 2.57 20.70 2.14
N VAL A 71 2.85 19.48 1.70
CA VAL A 71 3.71 18.53 2.41
C VAL A 71 5.04 18.31 1.70
N SER A 72 5.24 18.91 0.52
CA SER A 72 6.52 18.90 -0.17
C SER A 72 7.50 19.75 0.64
N VAL A 73 8.52 19.11 1.18
CA VAL A 73 9.70 19.82 1.68
C VAL A 73 10.50 20.22 0.45
N ALA A 74 10.79 21.52 0.29
CA ALA A 74 11.77 21.94 -0.71
C ALA A 74 13.09 21.21 -0.39
N ALA A 75 13.59 20.44 -1.36
CA ALA A 75 14.89 19.80 -1.28
C ALA A 75 16.01 20.84 -1.24
#